data_AF-A0A9E2K2J8-F1
#
_entry.id   AF-A0A9E2K2J8-F1
#
_cell.length_a   1.000
_cell.length_b   1.000
_cell.length_c   1.000
_cell.angle_alpha   90.00
_cell.angle_beta   90.00
_cell.angle_gamma   90.00
#
_symmetry.space_group_name_H-M   'P 1'
#
loop_
_entity.id
_entity.type
_entity.pdbx_description
1 polymer ?
#
loop_
_entity_poly.entity_id
_entity_poly.type
_entity_poly.pdbx_seq_one_letter_code
_entity_poly.pdbx_strand_id
1 'polypeptide(L)'
;MIPLRPASVGIRALCVLGLAVALSPATAQNPLTLDRVKASGQMAVGYRESSVPFSYLDGSGQPTGFSWEICGRIVEQVKRVTGRADLKVVPVAVTSQNRIPLLQNGTLDIECGSTTNNSERAKQVAFAINYFYTGTRFLVNASSGIQSLDDLKG
;
A
#
# COMPACT_ATOMS: atom_id res chain seq x y z
N MET A 1 74.66 -26.46 -48.37
CA MET A 1 73.94 -25.88 -47.22
C MET A 1 73.19 -24.64 -47.70
N ILE A 2 71.93 -24.83 -48.07
CA ILE A 2 70.98 -23.79 -48.50
C ILE A 2 69.67 -24.18 -47.81
N PRO A 3 69.12 -23.41 -46.86
CA PRO A 3 67.83 -23.73 -46.29
C PRO A 3 66.71 -23.13 -47.15
N LEU A 4 65.81 -24.01 -47.60
CA LEU A 4 64.53 -23.69 -48.22
C LEU A 4 63.56 -23.19 -47.14
N ARG A 5 62.85 -22.09 -47.41
CA ARG A 5 61.74 -21.58 -46.60
C ARG A 5 60.51 -22.51 -46.73
N PRO A 6 59.79 -22.83 -45.64
CA PRO A 6 58.44 -23.35 -45.74
C PRO A 6 57.37 -22.25 -45.61
N ALA A 7 56.26 -22.53 -46.28
CA ALA A 7 55.14 -21.65 -46.58
C ALA A 7 54.18 -21.42 -45.40
N SER A 8 53.50 -20.29 -45.46
CA SER A 8 52.42 -19.83 -44.59
C SER A 8 51.15 -20.67 -44.72
N VAL A 9 50.68 -21.26 -43.61
CA VAL A 9 49.36 -21.91 -43.50
C VAL A 9 48.43 -20.97 -42.73
N GLY A 10 47.40 -20.46 -43.43
CA GLY A 10 46.37 -19.62 -42.84
C GLY A 10 45.34 -20.45 -42.08
N ILE A 11 45.19 -20.19 -40.78
CA ILE A 11 44.13 -20.74 -39.95
C ILE A 11 42.86 -19.90 -40.15
N ARG A 12 41.86 -20.47 -40.83
CA ARG A 12 40.51 -19.92 -40.88
C ARG A 12 39.80 -20.24 -39.56
N ALA A 13 39.67 -19.25 -38.69
CA ALA A 13 38.84 -19.34 -37.48
C ALA A 13 37.35 -19.31 -37.86
N LEU A 14 36.65 -20.41 -37.61
CA LEU A 14 35.21 -20.54 -37.80
C LEU A 14 34.51 -20.16 -36.48
N CYS A 15 34.01 -18.92 -36.39
CA CYS A 15 33.20 -18.47 -35.25
C CYS A 15 31.81 -19.12 -35.29
N VAL A 16 31.57 -20.09 -34.40
CA VAL A 16 30.23 -20.60 -34.09
C VAL A 16 29.55 -19.59 -33.15
N LEU A 17 28.58 -18.85 -33.68
CA LEU A 17 27.80 -17.85 -32.94
C LEU A 17 26.75 -18.58 -32.08
N GLY A 18 27.04 -18.76 -30.79
CA GLY A 18 26.09 -19.31 -29.82
C GLY A 18 24.98 -18.32 -29.50
N LEU A 19 23.73 -18.69 -29.80
CA LEU A 19 22.54 -17.91 -29.48
C LEU A 19 22.21 -18.08 -27.98
N ALA A 20 22.79 -17.23 -27.13
CA ALA A 20 22.45 -17.15 -25.72
C ALA A 20 21.08 -16.46 -25.56
N VAL A 21 20.03 -17.24 -25.33
CA VAL A 21 18.70 -16.73 -24.95
C VAL A 21 18.83 -16.15 -23.54
N ALA A 22 18.86 -14.83 -23.43
CA ALA A 22 18.80 -14.13 -22.16
C ALA A 22 17.40 -14.30 -21.55
N LEU A 23 17.27 -15.26 -20.63
CA LEU A 23 16.12 -15.34 -19.73
C LEU A 23 16.23 -14.17 -18.73
N SER A 24 15.58 -13.05 -19.04
CA SER A 24 15.37 -11.99 -18.05
C SER A 24 14.55 -12.56 -16.89
N PRO A 25 14.97 -12.40 -15.62
CA PRO A 25 14.14 -12.79 -14.50
C PRO A 25 12.90 -11.90 -14.51
N ALA A 26 11.73 -12.53 -14.71
CA ALA A 26 10.46 -11.86 -14.49
C ALA A 26 10.43 -11.39 -13.04
N THR A 27 10.53 -10.09 -12.82
CA THR A 27 10.24 -9.50 -11.52
C THR A 27 8.78 -9.84 -11.22
N ALA A 28 8.52 -10.77 -10.31
CA ALA A 28 7.19 -11.03 -9.81
C ALA A 28 6.68 -9.73 -9.18
N GLN A 29 5.88 -8.96 -9.95
CA GLN A 29 5.10 -7.89 -9.36
C GLN A 29 4.21 -8.53 -8.31
N ASN A 30 4.21 -7.96 -7.10
CA ASN A 30 3.19 -8.32 -6.11
C ASN A 30 1.84 -8.29 -6.82
N PRO A 31 1.04 -9.38 -6.76
CA PRO A 31 -0.24 -9.42 -7.42
C PRO A 31 -1.04 -8.19 -7.02
N LEU A 32 -1.67 -7.54 -8.00
CA LEU A 32 -2.44 -6.34 -7.76
C LEU A 32 -3.51 -6.66 -6.69
N THR A 33 -3.82 -5.69 -5.82
CA THR A 33 -4.76 -5.90 -4.70
C THR A 33 -6.07 -6.56 -5.15
N LEU A 34 -6.61 -6.18 -6.31
CA LEU A 34 -7.82 -6.79 -6.87
C LEU A 34 -7.66 -8.27 -7.22
N ASP A 35 -6.51 -8.68 -7.74
CA ASP A 35 -6.23 -10.08 -8.07
C ASP A 35 -6.16 -10.92 -6.79
N ARG A 36 -5.48 -10.40 -5.76
CA ARG A 36 -5.38 -11.05 -4.45
C ARG A 36 -6.76 -11.21 -3.81
N VAL A 37 -7.55 -10.14 -3.77
CA VAL A 37 -8.91 -10.13 -3.20
C VAL A 37 -9.83 -11.08 -3.98
N LYS A 38 -9.74 -11.08 -5.31
CA LYS A 38 -10.53 -11.99 -6.16
C LYS A 38 -10.17 -13.45 -5.92
N ALA A 39 -8.88 -13.77 -5.79
CA ALA A 39 -8.40 -15.12 -5.55
C ALA A 39 -8.73 -15.62 -4.14
N SER A 40 -8.53 -14.78 -3.11
CA SER A 40 -8.78 -15.16 -1.70
C SER A 40 -10.26 -15.18 -1.33
N GLY A 41 -11.09 -14.40 -2.01
CA GLY A 41 -12.49 -14.17 -1.62
C GLY A 41 -12.66 -13.34 -0.36
N GLN A 42 -11.58 -12.69 0.08
CA GLN A 42 -11.57 -11.89 1.30
C GLN A 42 -10.88 -10.55 1.03
N MET A 43 -11.39 -9.51 1.65
CA MET A 43 -10.80 -8.18 1.62
C MET A 43 -10.59 -7.68 3.05
N ALA A 44 -9.33 -7.48 3.43
CA ALA A 44 -8.94 -6.94 4.72
C ALA A 44 -9.04 -5.42 4.73
N VAL A 45 -9.97 -4.89 5.54
CA VAL A 45 -10.28 -3.46 5.61
C VAL A 45 -9.87 -2.92 6.96
N GLY A 46 -8.87 -2.04 6.95
CA GLY A 46 -8.36 -1.36 8.14
C GLY A 46 -9.36 -0.34 8.68
N TYR A 47 -9.63 -0.39 9.98
CA TYR A 47 -10.43 0.59 10.70
C TYR A 47 -9.70 1.13 11.93
N ARG A 48 -10.04 2.35 12.32
CA ARG A 48 -9.60 2.99 13.57
C ARG A 48 -10.63 2.78 14.65
N GLU A 49 -10.18 2.54 15.88
CA GLU A 49 -11.09 2.34 17.02
C GLU A 49 -11.59 3.65 17.65
N SER A 50 -10.84 4.74 17.49
CA SER A 50 -11.03 5.98 18.25
C SER A 50 -10.90 7.27 17.42
N SER A 51 -11.01 7.19 16.09
CA SER A 51 -10.99 8.38 15.22
C SER A 51 -12.41 8.89 14.95
N VAL A 52 -13.11 9.34 15.99
CA VAL A 52 -14.46 9.91 15.87
C VAL A 52 -14.42 11.23 15.07
N PRO A 53 -15.38 11.49 14.14
CA PRO A 53 -16.48 10.64 13.69
C PRO A 53 -16.16 9.84 12.40
N PHE A 54 -14.88 9.66 12.06
CA PHE A 54 -14.41 9.08 10.81
C PHE A 54 -14.42 7.55 10.80
N SER A 55 -13.69 6.95 11.74
CA SER A 55 -13.64 5.51 11.94
C SER A 55 -13.45 5.29 13.43
N TYR A 56 -14.41 4.65 14.06
CA TYR A 56 -14.41 4.40 15.49
C TYR A 56 -15.28 3.19 15.80
N LEU A 57 -15.17 2.65 17.01
CA LEU A 57 -16.10 1.62 17.49
C LEU A 57 -17.37 2.27 18.06
N ASP A 58 -18.53 1.76 17.68
CA ASP A 58 -19.80 2.13 18.31
C ASP A 58 -19.96 1.49 19.70
N GLY A 59 -21.11 1.72 20.34
CA GLY A 59 -21.43 1.16 21.66
C GLY A 59 -21.54 -0.38 21.69
N SER A 60 -21.59 -1.03 20.53
CA SER A 60 -21.59 -2.50 20.38
C SER A 60 -20.22 -3.06 20.00
N GLY A 61 -19.19 -2.21 19.92
CA GLY A 61 -17.85 -2.61 19.51
C GLY A 61 -17.71 -2.87 18.01
N GLN A 62 -18.63 -2.36 17.18
CA GLN A 62 -18.55 -2.49 15.72
C GLN A 62 -17.91 -1.25 15.09
N PRO A 63 -17.05 -1.40 14.08
CA PRO A 63 -16.52 -0.27 13.33
C PRO A 63 -17.63 0.51 12.64
N THR A 64 -17.59 1.83 12.79
CA THR A 64 -18.56 2.77 12.23
C THR A 64 -17.89 4.11 11.89
N GLY A 65 -18.65 5.02 11.27
CA GLY A 65 -18.23 6.38 10.97
C GLY A 65 -18.07 6.66 9.48
N PHE A 66 -17.88 7.93 9.17
CA PHE A 66 -17.87 8.46 7.81
C PHE A 66 -16.87 7.76 6.87
N SER A 67 -15.62 7.58 7.32
CA SER A 67 -14.58 6.92 6.53
C SER A 67 -14.81 5.41 6.43
N TRP A 68 -15.35 4.77 7.48
CA TRP A 68 -15.71 3.36 7.43
C TRP A 68 -16.79 3.09 6.37
N GLU A 69 -17.81 3.94 6.30
CA GLU A 69 -18.85 3.87 5.27
C GLU A 69 -18.29 4.06 3.85
N ILE A 70 -17.29 4.93 3.67
CA ILE A 70 -16.59 5.07 2.38
C ILE A 70 -15.93 3.75 1.99
N CYS A 71 -15.21 3.09 2.91
CA CYS A 71 -14.62 1.78 2.66
C CYS A 71 -15.69 0.72 2.33
N GLY A 72 -16.86 0.77 2.98
CA GLY A 72 -18.02 -0.06 2.63
C GLY A 72 -18.46 0.12 1.16
N ARG A 73 -18.52 1.37 0.66
CA ARG A 73 -18.84 1.64 -0.75
C ARG A 73 -17.76 1.13 -1.71
N ILE A 74 -16.49 1.21 -1.31
CA ILE A 74 -15.37 0.66 -2.09
C ILE A 74 -15.48 -0.86 -2.16
N VAL A 75 -15.74 -1.55 -1.05
CA VAL A 75 -15.97 -3.00 -1.01
C VAL A 75 -17.08 -3.41 -1.97
N GLU A 76 -18.21 -2.71 -1.97
CA GLU A 76 -19.32 -3.01 -2.89
C GLU A 76 -18.91 -2.85 -4.36
N GLN A 77 -18.06 -1.86 -4.67
CA GLN A 77 -17.52 -1.72 -6.01
C GLN A 77 -16.51 -2.84 -6.34
N VAL A 78 -15.68 -3.25 -5.39
CA VAL A 78 -14.75 -4.39 -5.53
C VAL A 78 -15.52 -5.68 -5.82
N LYS A 79 -16.62 -5.95 -5.12
CA LYS A 79 -17.51 -7.10 -5.40
C LYS A 79 -17.98 -7.11 -6.85
N ARG A 80 -18.43 -5.96 -7.37
CA ARG A 80 -18.90 -5.82 -8.77
C ARG A 80 -17.79 -6.08 -9.78
N VAL A 81 -16.63 -5.45 -9.63
CA VAL A 81 -15.54 -5.55 -10.62
C VAL A 81 -14.84 -6.90 -10.58
N THR A 82 -14.82 -7.57 -9.42
CA THR A 82 -14.21 -8.91 -9.29
C THR A 82 -15.18 -10.04 -9.62
N GLY A 83 -16.49 -9.77 -9.64
CA GLY A 83 -17.54 -10.77 -9.76
C GLY A 83 -17.76 -11.59 -8.49
N ARG A 84 -17.17 -11.19 -7.35
CA ARG A 84 -17.27 -11.89 -6.06
C ARG A 84 -18.40 -11.30 -5.22
N ALA A 85 -19.64 -11.69 -5.52
CA ALA A 85 -20.78 -11.31 -4.70
C ALA A 85 -20.66 -11.84 -3.25
N ASP A 86 -19.93 -12.94 -3.07
CA ASP A 86 -19.63 -13.62 -1.81
C ASP A 86 -18.39 -13.05 -1.10
N LEU A 87 -17.81 -11.93 -1.57
CA LEU A 87 -16.60 -11.36 -0.97
C LEU A 87 -16.81 -11.07 0.52
N LYS A 88 -15.99 -11.70 1.36
CA LYS A 88 -16.01 -11.49 2.80
C LYS A 88 -15.13 -10.31 3.19
N VAL A 89 -15.71 -9.37 3.92
CA VAL A 89 -14.97 -8.27 4.55
C VAL A 89 -14.33 -8.78 5.84
N VAL A 90 -13.04 -8.53 6.00
CA VAL A 90 -12.29 -8.82 7.21
C VAL A 90 -11.90 -7.49 7.86
N PRO A 91 -12.64 -7.01 8.87
CA PRO A 91 -12.28 -5.78 9.57
C PRO A 91 -11.01 -5.99 10.40
N VAL A 92 -10.03 -5.09 10.26
CA VAL A 92 -8.75 -5.15 10.99
C VAL A 92 -8.52 -3.83 11.74
N ALA A 93 -8.36 -3.90 13.06
CA ALA A 93 -8.07 -2.72 13.86
C ALA A 93 -6.66 -2.20 13.59
N VAL A 94 -6.50 -0.89 13.40
CA VAL A 94 -5.20 -0.27 13.15
C VAL A 94 -4.99 1.01 13.96
N THR A 95 -3.73 1.28 14.26
CA THR A 95 -3.25 2.50 14.91
C THR A 95 -2.63 3.45 13.89
N SER A 96 -2.38 4.70 14.31
CA SER A 96 -1.65 5.66 13.48
C SER A 96 -0.24 5.17 13.13
N GLN A 97 0.34 4.34 13.99
CA GLN A 97 1.71 3.82 13.91
C GLN A 97 1.81 2.60 13.00
N ASN A 98 0.88 1.64 13.10
CA ASN A 98 1.02 0.35 12.41
C ASN A 98 0.33 0.28 11.04
N ARG A 99 -0.58 1.20 10.69
CA ARG A 99 -1.38 1.12 9.45
C ARG A 99 -0.56 1.00 8.15
N ILE A 100 0.55 1.74 8.02
CA ILE A 100 1.37 1.70 6.80
C ILE A 100 2.15 0.38 6.71
N PRO A 101 2.88 -0.06 7.76
CA PRO A 101 3.49 -1.39 7.76
C PRO A 101 2.52 -2.53 7.44
N LEU A 102 1.30 -2.48 7.99
CA LEU A 102 0.27 -3.49 7.74
C LEU A 102 -0.30 -3.43 6.32
N LEU A 103 -0.30 -2.27 5.67
CA LEU A 103 -0.68 -2.16 4.26
C LEU A 103 0.45 -2.69 3.36
N GLN A 104 1.71 -2.33 3.66
CA GLN A 104 2.87 -2.73 2.85
C GLN A 104 3.15 -4.23 2.89
N ASN A 105 2.96 -4.87 4.05
CA ASN A 105 3.12 -6.32 4.17
C ASN A 105 1.87 -7.11 3.70
N GLY A 106 0.82 -6.41 3.26
CA GLY A 106 -0.40 -7.00 2.74
C GLY A 106 -1.36 -7.55 3.81
N THR A 107 -1.18 -7.25 5.08
CA THR A 107 -2.19 -7.57 6.11
C THR A 107 -3.49 -6.81 5.86
N LEU A 108 -3.40 -5.60 5.28
CA LEU A 108 -4.53 -4.82 4.81
C LEU A 108 -4.55 -4.80 3.27
N ASP A 109 -5.75 -4.69 2.70
CA ASP A 109 -5.96 -4.31 1.31
C ASP A 109 -6.20 -2.80 1.18
N ILE A 110 -6.85 -2.20 2.18
CA ILE A 110 -7.19 -0.78 2.23
C ILE A 110 -7.39 -0.32 3.70
N GLU A 111 -7.23 0.98 3.97
CA GLU A 111 -7.65 1.63 5.21
C GLU A 111 -8.47 2.88 4.88
N CYS A 112 -9.58 3.08 5.59
CA CYS A 112 -10.32 4.34 5.56
C CYS A 112 -10.54 4.84 6.98
N GLY A 113 -9.82 5.89 7.36
CA GLY A 113 -9.91 6.47 8.69
C GLY A 113 -9.60 7.96 8.70
N SER A 114 -8.56 8.35 9.42
CA SER A 114 -8.13 9.75 9.62
C SER A 114 -6.69 9.97 9.13
N THR A 115 -6.25 9.18 8.15
CA THR A 115 -4.88 9.19 7.67
C THR A 115 -4.64 10.38 6.74
N THR A 116 -3.82 11.33 7.18
CA THR A 116 -3.38 12.45 6.33
C THR A 116 -2.61 11.94 5.11
N ASN A 117 -3.05 12.34 3.93
CA ASN A 117 -2.31 12.23 2.68
C ASN A 117 -1.20 13.30 2.65
N ASN A 118 0.06 12.89 2.59
CA ASN A 118 1.21 13.79 2.48
C ASN A 118 2.32 13.17 1.63
N SER A 119 3.28 14.00 1.20
CA SER A 119 4.35 13.59 0.28
C SER A 119 5.24 12.48 0.83
N GLU A 120 5.50 12.47 2.15
CA GLU A 120 6.34 11.44 2.75
C GLU A 120 5.65 10.07 2.73
N ARG A 121 4.38 10.02 3.11
CA ARG A 121 3.60 8.77 3.10
C ARG A 121 3.33 8.29 1.68
N ALA A 122 3.19 9.20 0.72
CA ALA A 122 2.99 8.86 -0.70
C ALA A 122 4.17 8.08 -1.31
N LYS A 123 5.36 8.13 -0.70
CA LYS A 123 6.50 7.29 -1.08
C LYS A 123 6.32 5.82 -0.66
N GLN A 124 5.45 5.55 0.31
CA GLN A 124 5.28 4.24 0.94
C GLN A 124 3.98 3.56 0.52
N VAL A 125 2.91 4.33 0.33
CA VAL A 125 1.56 3.85 0.05
C VAL A 125 0.83 4.81 -0.89
N ALA A 126 -0.16 4.31 -1.62
CA ALA A 126 -1.06 5.13 -2.43
C ALA A 126 -2.22 5.69 -1.58
N PHE A 127 -2.70 6.89 -1.94
CA PHE A 127 -3.88 7.51 -1.35
C PHE A 127 -4.98 7.66 -2.38
N ALA A 128 -6.23 7.53 -1.92
CA ALA A 128 -7.39 7.94 -2.69
C ALA A 128 -7.46 9.47 -2.80
N ILE A 129 -8.47 9.95 -3.53
CA ILE A 129 -8.86 11.37 -3.46
C ILE A 129 -9.20 11.75 -2.02
N ASN A 130 -8.86 12.98 -1.63
CA ASN A 130 -9.13 13.46 -0.27
C ASN A 130 -10.64 13.64 -0.07
N TYR A 131 -11.18 13.04 0.98
CA TYR A 131 -12.59 13.19 1.38
C TYR A 131 -12.79 14.07 2.62
N PHE A 132 -11.71 14.51 3.28
CA PHE A 132 -11.77 15.41 4.42
C PHE A 132 -10.50 16.28 4.52
N TYR A 133 -10.65 17.51 4.99
CA TYR A 133 -9.56 18.46 5.23
C TYR A 133 -9.62 18.96 6.67
N THR A 134 -8.46 19.08 7.31
CA THR A 134 -8.36 19.46 8.73
C THR A 134 -7.11 20.28 9.00
N GLY A 135 -7.05 20.88 10.19
CA GLY A 135 -5.86 21.54 10.73
C GLY A 135 -5.56 21.04 12.14
N THR A 136 -4.27 20.83 12.44
CA THR A 136 -3.81 20.43 13.78
C THR A 136 -4.02 21.59 14.77
N ARG A 137 -4.72 21.32 15.88
CA ARG A 137 -4.95 22.27 16.98
C ARG A 137 -4.77 21.56 18.32
N PHE A 138 -4.72 22.35 19.39
CA PHE A 138 -4.62 21.86 20.77
C PHE A 138 -5.99 21.88 21.44
N LEU A 139 -6.29 20.84 22.21
CA LEU A 139 -7.42 20.79 23.13
C LEU A 139 -6.88 20.93 24.54
N VAL A 140 -7.37 21.94 25.28
CA VAL A 140 -6.96 22.23 26.66
C VAL A 140 -8.18 22.27 27.57
N ASN A 141 -7.97 22.10 28.87
CA ASN A 141 -9.03 22.34 29.84
C ASN A 141 -9.44 23.81 29.79
N ALA A 142 -10.75 24.11 29.81
CA ALA A 142 -11.25 25.47 29.73
C ALA A 142 -10.73 26.39 30.86
N SER A 143 -10.40 25.82 32.03
CA SER A 143 -9.86 26.57 33.16
C SER A 143 -8.33 26.67 33.19
N SER A 144 -7.61 26.23 32.14
CA SER A 144 -6.13 26.23 32.14
C SER A 144 -5.52 27.61 31.91
N GLY A 145 -6.29 28.56 31.37
CA GLY A 145 -5.79 29.87 30.95
C GLY A 145 -4.95 29.86 29.66
N ILE A 146 -4.71 28.70 29.06
CA ILE A 146 -3.94 28.54 27.81
C ILE A 146 -4.77 29.05 26.64
N GLN A 147 -4.28 30.05 25.91
CA GLN A 147 -4.95 30.63 24.73
C GLN A 147 -4.12 30.56 23.45
N SER A 148 -2.83 30.27 23.57
CA SER A 148 -1.89 30.26 22.46
C SER A 148 -0.88 29.11 22.59
N LEU A 149 -0.10 28.89 21.53
CA LEU A 149 1.01 27.95 21.57
C LEU A 149 2.12 28.40 22.52
N ASP A 150 2.26 29.71 22.73
CA ASP A 150 3.28 30.26 23.63
C ASP A 150 2.99 29.91 25.09
N ASP A 151 1.72 29.75 25.45
CA ASP A 151 1.28 29.34 26.79
C ASP A 151 1.56 27.84 27.08
N LEU A 152 2.02 27.07 26.08
CA LEU A 152 2.40 25.67 26.24
C LEU A 152 3.88 25.48 26.62
N LYS A 153 4.63 26.57 26.81
CA LYS A 153 6.00 26.53 27.30
C LYS A 153 6.00 26.11 28.77
N GLY A 154 6.77 25.07 29.08
CA GLY A 154 6.87 24.47 30.41
C GLY A 154 7.46 25.39 31.46
#